data_AF-A0A973PP66-F1
#
_entry.id   AF-A0A973PP66-F1
#
_cell.length_a   1.000
_cell.length_b   1.000
_cell.length_c   1.000
_cell.angle_alpha   90.00
_cell.angle_beta   90.00
_cell.angle_gamma   90.00
#
_symmetry.space_group_name_H-M   'P 1'
#
loop_
_entity.id
_entity.type
_entity.pdbx_description
1 polymer ?
#
loop_
_entity_poly.entity_id
_entity_poly.type
_entity_poly.pdbx_seq_one_letter_code
_entity_poly.pdbx_strand_id
1 'polypeptide(L)'
;MKPVGSWAEEAVYLDERGERVVVAVPGRLLSEVEGLEVGLDLPDFPRTWDNPGFVVRYGHARAVAVRRWAGELGVPAEPFVAEALDHRLDRGVLRVLAELPSRRASRRPGWDGFLVRLAGAYHDAFEGAPPLPAGDEEPRAVHTARVRLAEAVEKVLPGPDRI
;
A
#
# COMPACT_ATOMS: atom_id res chain seq x y z
N MET A 1 -14.62 -7.14 24.27
CA MET A 1 -13.78 -5.96 24.57
C MET A 1 -14.46 -4.75 23.92
N LYS A 2 -14.88 -3.74 24.69
CA LYS A 2 -15.48 -2.50 24.17
C LYS A 2 -14.55 -1.34 24.55
N PRO A 3 -14.11 -0.49 23.60
CA PRO A 3 -13.30 0.67 23.94
C PRO A 3 -14.18 1.71 24.65
N VAL A 4 -13.60 2.35 25.67
CA VAL A 4 -14.19 3.49 26.39
C VAL A 4 -13.20 4.63 26.21
N GLY A 5 -13.58 5.68 25.47
CA GLY A 5 -12.74 6.88 25.32
C GLY A 5 -12.53 7.33 23.88
N SER A 6 -12.65 8.64 23.71
CA SER A 6 -12.32 9.44 22.54
C SER A 6 -10.88 9.20 22.09
N TRP A 7 -10.69 9.02 20.77
CA TRP A 7 -9.40 8.96 20.07
C TRP A 7 -8.34 9.86 20.70
N ALA A 8 -7.50 9.27 21.55
CA ALA A 8 -6.35 9.91 22.17
C ALA A 8 -5.13 9.06 21.85
N GLU A 9 -3.99 9.73 21.70
CA GLU A 9 -2.73 9.30 21.10
C GLU A 9 -2.04 8.08 21.76
N GLU A 10 -2.70 7.41 22.71
CA GLU A 10 -2.22 6.21 23.39
C GLU A 10 -3.37 5.24 23.64
N ALA A 11 -3.18 3.97 23.28
CA ALA A 11 -4.10 2.90 23.65
C ALA A 11 -3.49 2.08 24.78
N VAL A 12 -4.17 2.07 25.93
CA VAL A 12 -3.79 1.26 27.09
C VAL A 12 -4.62 -0.01 27.09
N TYR A 13 -3.95 -1.16 26.99
CA TYR A 13 -4.57 -2.48 27.09
C TYR A 13 -4.20 -3.14 28.41
N LEU A 14 -5.09 -3.97 28.93
CA LEU A 14 -4.79 -4.91 30.01
C LEU A 14 -4.61 -6.29 29.37
N ASP A 15 -3.48 -6.94 29.62
CA ASP A 15 -3.28 -8.32 29.19
C ASP A 15 -4.05 -9.30 30.11
N GLU A 16 -3.99 -10.59 29.80
CA GLU A 16 -4.68 -11.65 30.56
C GLU A 16 -4.17 -11.80 32.01
N ARG A 17 -3.08 -11.10 32.37
CA ARG A 17 -2.48 -11.07 33.71
C ARG A 17 -2.74 -9.75 34.45
N GLY A 18 -3.46 -8.81 33.83
CA GLY A 18 -3.76 -7.49 34.40
C GLY A 18 -2.61 -6.49 34.30
N GLU A 19 -1.58 -6.77 33.50
CA GLU A 19 -0.46 -5.87 33.28
C GLU A 19 -0.86 -4.79 32.26
N ARG A 20 -0.50 -3.53 32.56
CA ARG A 20 -0.78 -2.40 31.67
C ARG A 20 0.23 -2.38 30.53
N VAL A 21 -0.25 -2.61 29.32
CA VAL A 21 0.53 -2.40 28.09
C VAL A 21 0.14 -1.05 27.50
N VAL A 22 1.06 -0.08 27.59
CA VAL A 22 0.92 1.20 26.89
C VAL A 22 1.47 1.01 25.48
N VAL A 23 0.58 0.94 24.49
CA VAL A 23 0.98 1.01 23.09
C VAL A 23 0.92 2.49 22.71
N ALA A 24 2.08 3.16 22.75
CA ALA A 24 2.24 4.44 22.08
C ALA A 24 1.98 4.17 20.59
N VAL A 25 0.89 4.68 20.04
CA VAL A 25 0.60 4.56 18.62
C VAL A 25 1.56 5.52 17.93
N PRO A 26 2.62 5.04 17.25
CA PRO A 26 3.51 5.97 16.58
C PRO A 26 2.79 6.35 15.29
N GLY A 27 2.25 7.56 15.18
CA GLY A 27 1.60 7.89 13.92
C GLY A 27 1.02 9.27 13.82
N ARG A 28 1.83 10.21 13.35
CA ARG A 28 1.29 11.26 12.50
C ARG A 28 0.57 10.58 11.34
N LEU A 29 -0.73 10.82 11.21
CA LEU A 29 -1.48 10.42 10.02
C LEU A 29 -0.83 11.13 8.82
N LEU A 30 -0.22 10.37 7.93
CA LEU A 30 0.26 10.91 6.67
C LEU A 30 -0.96 11.11 5.77
N SER A 31 -1.36 12.36 5.55
CA SER A 31 -2.40 12.70 4.57
C SER A 31 -1.95 12.39 3.15
N GLU A 32 -0.64 12.29 2.92
CA GLU A 32 -0.03 11.96 1.64
C GLU A 32 1.17 11.02 1.81
N VAL A 33 1.29 10.05 0.91
CA VAL A 33 2.51 9.25 0.77
C VAL A 33 3.48 10.02 -0.12
N GLU A 34 4.63 10.43 0.43
CA GLU A 34 5.69 11.03 -0.37
C GLU A 34 6.37 9.97 -1.26
N GLY A 35 6.82 10.41 -2.43
CA GLY A 35 7.54 9.55 -3.37
C GLY A 35 8.84 9.00 -2.80
N LEU A 36 9.33 7.91 -3.37
CA LEU A 36 10.66 7.38 -3.05
C LEU A 36 11.69 7.85 -4.07
N GLU A 37 12.70 8.59 -3.61
CA GLU A 37 13.87 9.00 -4.40
C GLU A 37 15.08 8.18 -3.94
N VAL A 38 15.29 7.03 -4.57
CA VAL A 38 16.37 6.10 -4.24
C VAL A 38 17.11 5.72 -5.52
N GLY A 39 18.45 5.77 -5.48
CA GLY A 39 19.28 5.21 -6.53
C GLY A 39 19.37 3.70 -6.34
N LEU A 40 18.55 2.97 -7.09
CA LEU A 40 18.56 1.50 -7.11
C LEU A 40 19.37 1.03 -8.32
N ASP A 41 20.01 -0.13 -8.20
CA ASP A 41 20.69 -0.79 -9.31
C ASP A 41 20.01 -2.15 -9.53
N LEU A 42 18.80 -2.11 -10.10
CA LEU A 42 18.02 -3.33 -10.38
C LEU A 42 17.95 -3.59 -11.89
N PRO A 43 18.27 -4.81 -12.35
CA PRO A 43 18.33 -5.12 -13.79
C PRO A 43 16.95 -5.12 -14.44
N ASP A 44 16.82 -4.64 -15.68
CA ASP A 44 15.55 -4.72 -16.44
C ASP A 44 15.37 -6.07 -17.15
N PHE A 45 16.47 -6.66 -17.61
CA PHE A 45 16.46 -7.91 -18.34
C PHE A 45 17.10 -9.05 -17.55
N PRO A 46 16.61 -10.29 -17.70
CA PRO A 46 15.42 -10.66 -18.47
C PRO A 46 14.12 -10.22 -17.78
N ARG A 47 13.05 -10.00 -18.55
CA ARG A 47 11.73 -9.60 -18.03
C ARG A 47 10.94 -10.81 -17.55
N THR A 48 11.40 -11.41 -16.46
CA THR A 48 10.81 -12.59 -15.82
C THR A 48 10.51 -12.31 -14.35
N TRP A 49 9.60 -13.09 -13.75
CA TRP A 49 9.23 -12.94 -12.34
C TRP A 49 10.40 -13.19 -11.37
N ASP A 50 11.43 -13.91 -11.80
CA ASP A 50 12.66 -14.11 -11.01
C ASP A 50 13.57 -12.86 -11.00
N ASN A 51 13.33 -11.89 -11.87
CA ASN A 51 14.09 -10.64 -11.91
C ASN A 51 13.44 -9.57 -11.01
N PRO A 52 14.09 -9.13 -9.91
CA PRO A 52 13.53 -8.15 -8.99
C PRO A 52 13.26 -6.79 -9.64
N GLY A 53 14.11 -6.35 -10.57
CA GLY A 53 13.91 -5.06 -11.27
C GLY A 53 12.69 -5.08 -12.17
N PHE A 54 12.45 -6.20 -12.87
CA PHE A 54 11.22 -6.40 -13.64
C PHE A 54 9.98 -6.39 -12.74
N VAL A 55 10.01 -7.12 -11.63
CA VAL A 55 8.87 -7.19 -10.68
C VAL A 55 8.47 -5.81 -10.18
N VAL A 56 9.45 -4.99 -9.79
CA VAL A 56 9.20 -3.61 -9.31
C VAL A 56 8.63 -2.73 -10.41
N ARG A 57 9.25 -2.72 -11.60
CA ARG A 57 8.77 -1.91 -12.74
C ARG A 57 7.38 -2.33 -13.19
N TYR A 58 7.09 -3.63 -13.20
CA TYR A 58 5.77 -4.14 -13.55
C TYR A 58 4.71 -3.74 -12.53
N GLY A 59 5.03 -3.82 -11.23
CA GLY A 59 4.17 -3.33 -10.15
C GLY A 59 3.84 -1.85 -10.30
N HIS A 60 4.83 -1.01 -10.60
CA HIS A 60 4.62 0.42 -10.88
C HIS A 60 3.70 0.64 -12.10
N ALA A 61 4.01 0.01 -13.24
CA ALA A 61 3.21 0.17 -14.47
C ALA A 61 1.74 -0.25 -14.26
N ARG A 62 1.51 -1.30 -13.47
CA ARG A 62 0.17 -1.76 -13.11
C ARG A 62 -0.57 -0.76 -12.20
N ALA A 63 0.10 -0.14 -11.24
CA ALA A 63 -0.48 0.91 -10.40
C ALA A 63 -0.90 2.13 -11.22
N VAL A 64 -0.05 2.57 -12.15
CA VAL A 64 -0.36 3.64 -13.11
C VAL A 64 -1.57 3.28 -13.97
N ALA A 65 -1.64 2.04 -14.47
CA ALA A 65 -2.74 1.57 -15.30
C ALA A 65 -4.08 1.60 -14.55
N VAL A 66 -4.10 1.16 -13.29
CA VAL A 66 -5.30 1.21 -12.44
C VAL A 66 -5.84 2.62 -12.32
N ARG A 67 -5.00 3.61 -12.00
CA ARG A 67 -5.44 5.00 -11.88
C ARG A 67 -6.01 5.52 -13.20
N ARG A 68 -5.37 5.19 -14.33
CA ARG A 68 -5.85 5.59 -15.66
C ARG A 68 -7.23 4.98 -15.95
N TRP A 69 -7.36 3.67 -15.82
CA TRP A 69 -8.60 2.96 -16.14
C TRP A 69 -9.74 3.27 -15.19
N ALA A 70 -9.44 3.59 -13.92
CA ALA A 70 -10.44 4.07 -12.97
C ALA A 70 -11.18 5.32 -13.49
N GLY A 71 -10.46 6.26 -14.11
CA GLY A 71 -11.06 7.43 -14.74
C GLY A 71 -11.90 7.08 -15.96
N GLU A 72 -11.44 6.14 -16.79
CA GLU A 72 -12.18 5.66 -17.97
C GLU A 72 -13.47 4.90 -17.58
N LEU A 73 -13.47 4.22 -16.43
CA LEU A 73 -14.60 3.45 -15.88
C LEU A 73 -15.49 4.26 -14.92
N GLY A 74 -15.24 5.56 -14.75
CA GLY A 74 -16.06 6.42 -13.90
C GLY A 74 -15.99 6.12 -12.41
N VAL A 75 -14.92 5.49 -11.92
CA VAL A 75 -14.71 5.27 -10.48
C VAL A 75 -14.53 6.65 -9.81
N PRO A 76 -15.36 7.02 -8.82
CA PRO A 76 -15.25 8.32 -8.19
C PRO A 76 -13.99 8.41 -7.34
N ALA A 77 -13.40 9.59 -7.28
CA ALA A 77 -12.23 9.87 -6.44
C ALA A 77 -12.60 9.96 -4.95
N GLU A 78 -13.80 10.42 -4.63
CA GLU A 78 -14.30 10.62 -3.26
C GLU A 78 -15.76 10.12 -3.13
N PRO A 79 -16.21 9.75 -1.92
CA PRO A 79 -15.45 9.71 -0.68
C PRO A 79 -14.50 8.50 -0.59
N PHE A 80 -13.31 8.70 -0.04
CA PHE A 80 -12.46 7.59 0.40
C PHE A 80 -13.01 6.96 1.70
N VAL A 81 -13.33 5.67 1.64
CA VAL A 81 -13.77 4.87 2.82
C VAL A 81 -12.68 3.85 3.14
N ALA A 82 -11.85 4.15 4.15
CA ALA A 82 -10.70 3.32 4.51
C ALA A 82 -11.09 1.89 4.92
N GLU A 83 -12.24 1.76 5.59
CA GLU A 83 -12.79 0.49 6.06
C GLU A 83 -13.15 -0.47 4.91
N ALA A 84 -13.29 0.05 3.68
CA ALA A 84 -13.52 -0.77 2.49
C ALA A 84 -12.27 -1.59 2.08
N LEU A 85 -11.08 -1.29 2.63
CA LEU A 85 -9.86 -2.09 2.49
C LEU A 85 -9.83 -3.21 3.56
N ASP A 86 -10.90 -4.01 3.63
CA ASP A 86 -11.04 -5.07 4.63
C ASP A 86 -10.47 -6.42 4.20
N HIS A 87 -10.27 -6.61 2.89
CA HIS A 87 -9.79 -7.87 2.34
C HIS A 87 -8.36 -8.17 2.81
N ARG A 88 -8.05 -9.45 3.03
CA ARG A 88 -6.73 -9.88 3.52
C ARG A 88 -5.57 -9.44 2.62
N LEU A 89 -5.81 -9.33 1.31
CA LEU A 89 -4.79 -8.91 0.34
C LEU A 89 -4.57 -7.38 0.37
N ASP A 90 -5.64 -6.60 0.51
CA ASP A 90 -5.55 -5.13 0.72
C ASP A 90 -4.71 -4.84 1.97
N ARG A 91 -4.99 -5.56 3.06
CA ARG A 91 -4.22 -5.50 4.32
C ARG A 91 -2.76 -5.95 4.15
N GLY A 92 -2.48 -6.85 3.22
CA GLY A 92 -1.13 -7.28 2.87
C GLY A 92 -0.29 -6.12 2.32
N VAL A 93 -0.85 -5.38 1.36
CA VAL A 93 -0.21 -4.17 0.80
C VAL A 93 0.00 -3.12 1.88
N LEU A 94 -1.05 -2.82 2.67
CA LEU A 94 -1.00 -1.83 3.75
C LEU A 94 0.09 -2.16 4.79
N ARG A 95 0.25 -3.45 5.14
CA ARG A 95 1.29 -3.88 6.07
C ARG A 95 2.69 -3.60 5.56
N VAL A 96 2.95 -3.81 4.27
CA VAL A 96 4.24 -3.48 3.67
C VAL A 96 4.44 -1.96 3.69
N LEU A 97 3.46 -1.18 3.22
CA LEU A 97 3.52 0.29 3.22
C LEU A 97 3.76 0.88 4.62
N ALA A 98 3.22 0.26 5.67
CA ALA A 98 3.44 0.70 7.06
C ALA A 98 4.90 0.65 7.51
N GLU A 99 5.78 -0.08 6.81
CA GLU A 99 7.22 -0.09 7.11
C GLU A 99 7.95 1.19 6.66
N LEU A 100 7.34 1.99 5.76
CA LEU A 100 7.98 3.17 5.13
C LEU A 100 8.58 4.17 6.14
N PRO A 101 7.89 4.59 7.21
CA PRO A 101 8.44 5.59 8.13
C PRO A 101 9.73 5.11 8.79
N SER A 102 9.74 3.85 9.24
CA SER A 102 10.92 3.25 9.89
C SER A 102 12.10 3.10 8.92
N ARG A 103 11.83 2.76 7.65
CA ARG A 103 12.86 2.63 6.61
C ARG A 103 13.46 3.97 6.25
N ARG A 104 12.66 5.04 6.09
CA ARG A 104 13.16 6.40 5.84
C ARG A 104 14.08 6.91 6.94
N ALA A 105 13.84 6.52 8.19
CA ALA A 105 14.70 6.87 9.32
C ALA A 105 15.98 6.01 9.45
N SER A 106 16.05 4.88 8.74
CA SER A 106 17.15 3.92 8.86
C SER A 106 18.35 4.30 8.00
N ARG A 107 19.57 4.12 8.55
CA ARG A 107 20.83 4.22 7.77
C ARG A 107 21.06 3.03 6.83
N ARG A 108 20.30 1.93 7.01
CA ARG A 108 20.34 0.73 6.17
C ARG A 108 18.91 0.34 5.83
N PRO A 109 18.27 1.09 4.92
CA PRO A 109 16.82 0.99 4.70
C PRO A 109 16.39 -0.26 3.94
N GLY A 110 17.31 -0.97 3.26
CA GLY A 110 17.01 -2.22 2.54
C GLY A 110 15.90 -2.06 1.49
N TRP A 111 16.01 -1.06 0.63
CA TRP A 111 14.97 -0.66 -0.32
C TRP A 111 14.64 -1.74 -1.34
N ASP A 112 15.63 -2.44 -1.89
CA ASP A 112 15.44 -3.45 -2.94
C ASP A 112 14.44 -4.53 -2.50
N GLY A 113 14.71 -5.20 -1.38
CA GLY A 113 13.84 -6.25 -0.85
C GLY A 113 12.49 -5.71 -0.34
N PHE A 114 12.42 -4.44 0.05
CA PHE A 114 11.15 -3.79 0.39
C PHE A 114 10.28 -3.59 -0.84
N LEU A 115 10.85 -3.04 -1.92
CA LEU A 115 10.14 -2.75 -3.16
C LEU A 115 9.66 -4.02 -3.85
N VAL A 116 10.48 -5.07 -3.87
CA VAL A 116 10.07 -6.38 -4.39
C VAL A 116 8.89 -6.95 -3.61
N ARG A 117 8.92 -6.88 -2.27
CA ARG A 117 7.78 -7.33 -1.44
C ARG A 117 6.53 -6.49 -1.66
N LEU A 118 6.67 -5.17 -1.80
CA LEU A 118 5.54 -4.29 -2.07
C LEU A 118 4.91 -4.60 -3.43
N ALA A 119 5.74 -4.75 -4.47
CA ALA A 119 5.28 -5.10 -5.81
C ALA A 119 4.60 -6.47 -5.83
N GLY A 120 5.13 -7.47 -5.12
CA GLY A 120 4.51 -8.79 -4.98
C GLY A 120 3.17 -8.74 -4.25
N ALA A 121 3.10 -8.06 -3.09
CA ALA A 121 1.86 -7.92 -2.34
C ALA A 121 0.78 -7.18 -3.16
N TYR A 122 1.18 -6.16 -3.92
CA TYR A 122 0.26 -5.44 -4.80
C TYR A 122 -0.17 -6.28 -6.00
N HIS A 123 0.71 -7.09 -6.57
CA HIS A 123 0.36 -8.07 -7.60
C HIS A 123 -0.73 -9.02 -7.10
N ASP A 124 -0.53 -9.65 -5.95
CA ASP A 124 -1.51 -10.57 -5.35
C ASP A 124 -2.85 -9.87 -5.11
N ALA A 125 -2.83 -8.64 -4.58
CA ALA A 125 -4.04 -7.85 -4.37
C ALA A 125 -4.74 -7.52 -5.70
N PHE A 126 -4.02 -7.14 -6.74
CA PHE A 126 -4.60 -6.86 -8.05
C PHE A 126 -5.31 -8.09 -8.65
N GLU A 127 -4.71 -9.27 -8.55
CA GLU A 127 -5.29 -10.50 -9.11
C GLU A 127 -6.45 -11.05 -8.24
N GLY A 128 -6.31 -11.00 -6.91
CA GLY A 128 -7.26 -11.63 -5.98
C GLY A 128 -8.29 -10.69 -5.36
N ALA A 129 -8.12 -9.38 -5.52
CA ALA A 129 -9.00 -8.33 -5.01
C ALA A 129 -8.99 -7.12 -5.96
N PRO A 130 -9.55 -7.26 -7.18
CA PRO A 130 -9.35 -6.29 -8.25
C PRO A 130 -9.74 -4.85 -7.84
N PRO A 131 -8.96 -3.85 -8.26
CA PRO A 131 -9.21 -2.45 -7.91
C PRO A 131 -10.30 -1.78 -8.76
N LEU A 132 -10.67 -2.39 -9.89
CA LEU A 132 -11.60 -1.84 -10.87
C LEU A 132 -12.86 -2.70 -10.98
N PRO A 133 -14.03 -2.08 -11.26
CA PRO A 133 -15.23 -2.84 -11.59
C PRO A 133 -15.03 -3.68 -12.86
N ALA A 134 -15.75 -4.80 -12.97
CA ALA A 134 -15.68 -5.70 -14.12
C ALA A 134 -17.07 -6.02 -14.69
N GLY A 135 -17.17 -6.13 -16.01
CA GLY A 135 -18.43 -6.39 -16.70
C GLY A 135 -19.44 -5.25 -16.47
N ASP A 136 -20.64 -5.62 -16.03
CA ASP A 136 -21.72 -4.66 -15.72
C ASP A 136 -21.71 -4.19 -14.26
N GLU A 137 -20.61 -4.41 -13.52
CA GLU A 137 -20.50 -3.94 -12.13
C GLU A 137 -20.37 -2.42 -12.06
N GLU A 138 -21.22 -1.78 -11.25
CA GLU A 138 -21.12 -0.36 -10.95
C GLU A 138 -19.94 -0.06 -10.00
N PRO A 139 -19.26 1.09 -10.11
CA PRO A 139 -18.28 1.54 -9.12
C PRO A 139 -18.85 1.57 -7.69
N ARG A 140 -18.06 1.07 -6.73
CA ARG A 140 -18.40 1.00 -5.30
C ARG A 140 -17.26 1.61 -4.48
N ALA A 141 -17.53 1.90 -3.21
CA ALA A 141 -16.53 2.48 -2.29
C ALA A 141 -15.21 1.69 -2.22
N VAL A 142 -15.28 0.36 -2.38
CA VAL A 142 -14.08 -0.51 -2.44
C VAL A 142 -13.19 -0.21 -3.65
N HIS A 143 -13.75 0.14 -4.81
CA HIS A 143 -12.98 0.51 -6.00
C HIS A 143 -12.25 1.83 -5.77
N THR A 144 -12.94 2.84 -5.23
CA THR A 144 -12.30 4.11 -4.84
C THR A 144 -11.17 3.86 -3.84
N ALA A 145 -11.41 3.05 -2.81
CA ALA A 145 -10.39 2.76 -1.80
C ALA A 145 -9.16 2.02 -2.37
N ARG A 146 -9.37 1.06 -3.29
CA ARG A 146 -8.28 0.33 -3.93
C ARG A 146 -7.55 1.15 -4.98
N VAL A 147 -8.21 2.08 -5.67
CA VAL A 147 -7.55 3.06 -6.54
C VAL A 147 -6.65 3.98 -5.70
N ARG A 148 -7.12 4.46 -4.54
CA ARG A 148 -6.28 5.20 -3.58
C ARG A 148 -5.08 4.39 -3.08
N LEU A 149 -5.28 3.08 -2.84
CA LEU A 149 -4.18 2.18 -2.49
C LEU A 149 -3.17 2.03 -3.64
N ALA A 150 -3.63 1.92 -4.88
CA ALA A 150 -2.78 1.90 -6.07
C ALA A 150 -1.98 3.20 -6.24
N GLU A 151 -2.59 4.37 -5.99
CA GLU A 151 -1.90 5.66 -6.00
C GLU A 151 -0.76 5.70 -4.94
N ALA A 152 -1.00 5.18 -3.74
CA ALA A 152 0.03 5.08 -2.72
C ALA A 152 1.18 4.15 -3.14
N VAL A 153 0.86 3.00 -3.75
CA VAL A 153 1.86 2.06 -4.29
C VAL A 153 2.66 2.70 -5.41
N GLU A 154 2.03 3.42 -6.35
CA GLU A 154 2.68 4.11 -7.46
C GLU A 154 3.72 5.12 -6.98
N LYS A 155 3.43 5.89 -5.91
CA LYS A 155 4.37 6.86 -5.36
C LYS A 155 5.62 6.19 -4.77
N VAL A 156 5.48 4.97 -4.26
CA VAL A 156 6.55 4.24 -3.57
C VAL A 156 7.36 3.36 -4.50
N LEU A 157 6.71 2.64 -5.42
CA LEU A 157 7.39 1.85 -6.44
C LEU A 157 7.98 2.80 -7.49
N PRO A 158 9.30 2.83 -7.68
CA PRO A 158 9.90 3.70 -8.67
C PRO A 158 9.51 3.28 -10.09
N GLY A 159 9.28 4.27 -10.95
CA GLY A 159 9.07 4.05 -12.36
C GLY A 159 10.37 3.73 -13.11
N PRO A 160 10.29 3.42 -14.41
CA PRO A 160 11.47 3.04 -15.22
C PRO A 160 12.55 4.12 -15.26
N ASP A 161 12.20 5.40 -15.07
CA ASP A 161 13.16 6.50 -15.07
C ASP A 161 13.93 6.66 -13.74
N ARG A 162 13.63 5.82 -12.74
CA ARG A 162 14.14 5.93 -11.36
C ARG A 162 14.81 4.64 -10.85
N ILE A 163 15.02 3.65 -11.72
CA ILE A 163 15.64 2.34 -11.43
C ILE A 163 16.59 1.95 -12.55
#